data_AF-A0A8X6VJQ7-F1
#
_entry.id   AF-A0A8X6VJQ7-F1
#
_cell.length_a   1.000
_cell.length_b   1.000
_cell.length_c   1.000
_cell.angle_alpha   90.00
_cell.angle_beta   90.00
_cell.angle_gamma   90.00
#
_symmetry.space_group_name_H-M   'P 1'
#
loop_
_entity.id
_entity.type
_entity.pdbx_description
1 polymer ?
#
loop_
_entity_poly.entity_id
_entity_poly.type
_entity_poly.pdbx_seq_one_letter_code
_entity_poly.pdbx_strand_id
1 'polypeptide(L)'
;MGSRLRKLKALWGKKKLSDGKTIGGKGRLTDVSKLTTFYGNAIRANSHNVNEIRQAVWAVWAHTSSTDDEPKHWFCPKGKNSW
;
A
#
# COMPACT_ATOMS: atom_id res chain seq x y z
N MET A 1 -4.65 4.08 -9.76
CA MET A 1 -3.35 3.36 -9.57
C MET A 1 -3.58 1.84 -9.53
N GLY A 2 -2.58 1.05 -9.93
CA GLY A 2 -2.55 -0.41 -9.68
C GLY A 2 -3.23 -1.34 -10.69
N SER A 3 -3.76 -0.85 -11.82
CA SER A 3 -4.47 -1.69 -12.81
C SER A 3 -3.58 -2.80 -13.40
N ARG A 4 -2.35 -2.48 -13.79
CA ARG A 4 -1.39 -3.47 -14.31
C ARG A 4 -1.07 -4.56 -13.28
N LEU A 5 -0.84 -4.18 -12.02
CA LEU A 5 -0.57 -5.12 -10.93
C LEU A 5 -1.79 -6.01 -10.62
N ARG A 6 -3.01 -5.46 -10.63
CA ARG A 6 -4.25 -6.25 -10.48
C ARG A 6 -4.44 -7.22 -11.65
N LYS A 7 -4.19 -6.78 -12.88
CA LYS A 7 -4.25 -7.65 -14.07
C LYS A 7 -3.20 -8.76 -13.97
N LEU A 8 -1.98 -8.45 -13.55
CA LEU A 8 -0.93 -9.43 -13.33
C LEU A 8 -1.33 -10.47 -12.27
N LYS A 9 -1.85 -10.01 -11.12
CA LYS A 9 -2.37 -10.88 -10.06
C LYS A 9 -3.53 -11.76 -10.57
N ALA A 10 -4.42 -11.24 -11.40
CA ALA A 10 -5.52 -12.02 -11.98
C ALA A 10 -5.00 -13.10 -12.96
N LEU A 11 -4.05 -12.75 -13.82
CA LEU A 11 -3.49 -13.65 -14.84
C LEU A 11 -2.59 -14.74 -14.24
N TRP A 12 -1.83 -14.41 -13.19
CA TRP A 12 -0.79 -15.28 -12.61
C TRP A 12 -1.13 -15.80 -11.22
N GLY A 13 -2.26 -15.39 -10.65
CA GLY A 13 -2.68 -15.75 -9.28
C GLY A 13 -2.84 -17.24 -9.05
N LYS A 14 -3.19 -18.00 -10.09
CA LYS A 14 -3.35 -19.46 -10.06
C LYS A 14 -2.18 -20.22 -10.69
N LYS A 15 -1.27 -19.53 -11.39
CA LYS A 15 -0.12 -20.16 -12.05
C LYS A 15 1.02 -20.31 -11.05
N LYS A 16 1.71 -21.44 -11.11
CA LYS A 16 2.93 -21.68 -10.33
C LYS A 16 4.12 -21.06 -11.05
N LEU A 17 4.99 -20.39 -10.29
CA LEU A 17 6.29 -19.90 -10.73
C LEU A 17 7.31 -21.04 -10.66
N SER A 18 8.56 -20.77 -11.05
CA SER A 18 9.66 -21.75 -11.01
C SER A 18 9.87 -22.40 -9.63
N ASP A 19 9.53 -21.67 -8.56
CA ASP A 19 9.59 -22.13 -7.18
C ASP A 19 8.34 -22.90 -6.70
N GLY A 20 7.42 -23.25 -7.61
CA GLY A 20 6.22 -24.03 -7.29
C GLY A 20 5.14 -23.27 -6.51
N LYS A 21 5.32 -21.96 -6.22
CA LYS A 21 4.34 -21.11 -5.54
C LYS A 21 3.67 -20.14 -6.52
N THR A 22 2.52 -19.59 -6.12
CA THR A 22 1.82 -18.59 -6.95
C THR A 22 2.46 -17.21 -6.81
N ILE A 23 2.03 -16.24 -7.61
CA ILE A 23 2.49 -14.86 -7.50
C ILE A 23 2.00 -14.16 -6.20
N GLY A 24 1.02 -14.74 -5.51
CA GLY A 24 0.49 -14.22 -4.25
C GLY A 24 1.02 -14.95 -3.02
N GLY A 25 0.70 -14.43 -1.83
CA GLY A 25 1.15 -14.97 -0.54
C GLY A 25 2.17 -14.08 0.16
N LYS A 26 2.60 -14.49 1.37
CA LYS A 26 3.59 -13.79 2.20
C LYS A 26 4.91 -13.62 1.43
N GLY A 27 5.46 -12.41 1.43
CA GLY A 27 6.69 -12.08 0.71
C GLY A 27 6.55 -12.02 -0.81
N ARG A 28 5.33 -11.97 -1.35
CA ARG A 28 5.05 -11.89 -2.79
C ARG A 28 4.08 -10.76 -3.09
N LEU A 29 3.52 -10.71 -4.30
CA LEU A 29 2.55 -9.71 -4.71
C LEU A 29 1.22 -9.91 -3.95
N THR A 30 1.17 -9.39 -2.74
CA THR A 30 0.00 -9.35 -1.86
C THR A 30 -0.48 -7.90 -1.69
N ASP A 31 -1.77 -7.74 -1.40
CA ASP A 31 -2.39 -6.47 -0.98
C ASP A 31 -2.35 -5.24 -1.91
N VAL A 32 -2.12 -5.42 -3.21
CA VAL A 32 -2.23 -4.35 -4.24
C VAL A 32 -3.55 -3.57 -4.16
N SER A 33 -4.66 -4.27 -3.87
CA SER A 33 -5.98 -3.65 -3.73
C SER A 33 -6.05 -2.74 -2.51
N LYS A 34 -5.56 -3.21 -1.35
CA LYS A 34 -5.56 -2.44 -0.09
C LYS A 34 -4.73 -1.17 -0.21
N LEU A 35 -3.54 -1.28 -0.81
CA LEU A 35 -2.70 -0.12 -1.09
C LEU A 35 -3.42 0.89 -2.00
N THR A 36 -4.06 0.41 -3.08
CA THR A 36 -4.83 1.28 -3.97
C THR A 36 -5.96 2.01 -3.23
N THR A 37 -6.67 1.32 -2.33
CA THR A 37 -7.73 1.90 -1.50
C THR A 37 -7.20 2.97 -0.56
N PHE A 38 -6.10 2.71 0.16
CA PHE A 38 -5.52 3.67 1.08
C PHE A 38 -5.04 4.94 0.39
N TYR A 39 -4.35 4.81 -0.75
CA TYR A 39 -3.98 5.97 -1.57
C TYR A 39 -5.21 6.77 -2.03
N GLY A 40 -6.25 6.06 -2.50
CA GLY A 40 -7.49 6.71 -2.92
C GLY A 40 -8.21 7.44 -1.78
N ASN A 41 -8.17 6.90 -0.56
CA ASN A 41 -8.73 7.54 0.62
C ASN A 41 -7.92 8.78 1.02
N ALA A 42 -6.58 8.66 1.06
CA ALA A 42 -5.67 9.77 1.38
C ALA A 42 -5.87 10.97 0.43
N ILE A 43 -6.00 10.72 -0.88
CA ILE A 43 -6.25 11.78 -1.86
C ILE A 43 -7.62 12.42 -1.67
N ARG A 44 -8.68 11.61 -1.47
CA ARG A 44 -10.05 12.15 -1.31
C ARG A 44 -10.24 12.92 -0.02
N ALA A 45 -9.62 12.48 1.08
CA ALA A 45 -9.71 13.15 2.38
C ALA A 45 -8.98 14.51 2.40
N ASN A 46 -7.92 14.65 1.61
CA ASN A 46 -7.09 15.86 1.58
C ASN A 46 -7.23 16.64 0.25
N SER A 47 -8.31 16.41 -0.50
CA SER A 47 -8.47 16.88 -1.89
C SER A 47 -8.34 18.40 -2.09
N HIS A 48 -8.45 19.17 -1.01
CA HIS A 48 -8.38 20.63 -0.98
C HIS A 48 -6.94 21.18 -0.82
N ASN A 49 -5.95 20.33 -0.49
CA ASN A 49 -4.57 20.77 -0.26
C ASN A 49 -3.54 19.76 -0.79
N VAL A 50 -2.78 20.15 -1.81
CA VAL A 50 -1.76 19.30 -2.45
C VAL A 50 -0.66 18.86 -1.48
N ASN A 51 -0.27 19.72 -0.53
CA ASN A 51 0.76 19.38 0.45
C ASN A 51 0.26 18.30 1.44
N GLU A 52 -1.01 18.38 1.85
CA GLU A 52 -1.63 17.37 2.71
C GLU A 52 -1.85 16.05 1.96
N ILE A 53 -2.24 16.09 0.68
CA ILE A 53 -2.29 14.88 -0.16
C ILE A 53 -0.93 14.20 -0.20
N ARG A 54 0.14 14.97 -0.46
CA ARG A 54 1.51 14.45 -0.49
C ARG A 54 1.86 13.81 0.86
N GLN A 55 1.62 14.50 1.97
CA GLN A 55 1.94 13.98 3.30
C GLN A 55 1.16 12.69 3.61
N ALA A 56 -0.14 12.66 3.34
CA ALA A 56 -0.98 11.50 3.58
C ALA A 56 -0.59 10.29 2.71
N VAL A 57 -0.24 10.53 1.44
CA VAL A 57 0.28 9.49 0.54
C VAL A 57 1.59 8.90 1.06
N TRP A 58 2.50 9.76 1.53
CA TRP A 58 3.76 9.31 2.12
C TRP A 58 3.55 8.58 3.46
N ALA A 59 2.57 8.98 4.26
CA ALA A 59 2.18 8.27 5.48
C ALA A 59 1.69 6.85 5.19
N VAL A 60 0.84 6.68 4.16
CA VAL A 60 0.39 5.35 3.71
C VAL A 60 1.60 4.50 3.30
N TRP A 61 2.50 5.04 2.47
CA TRP A 61 3.70 4.33 2.04
C TRP A 61 4.59 3.91 3.21
N ALA A 62 4.89 4.85 4.11
CA ALA A 62 5.74 4.61 5.27
C ALA A 62 5.14 3.54 6.19
N HIS A 63 3.84 3.63 6.50
CA HIS A 63 3.15 2.61 7.28
C HIS A 63 3.16 1.23 6.61
N THR A 64 2.92 1.15 5.29
CA THR A 64 2.95 -0.14 4.57
C THR A 64 4.34 -0.75 4.40
N SER A 65 5.41 0.05 4.53
CA SER A 65 6.81 -0.40 4.44
C SER A 65 7.50 -0.52 5.80
N SER A 66 6.78 -0.17 6.88
CA SER A 66 7.24 -0.27 8.25
C SER A 66 7.35 -1.73 8.68
N THR A 67 8.36 -2.03 9.48
CA THR A 67 8.50 -3.31 10.19
C THR A 67 8.66 -3.04 11.68
N ASP A 68 8.55 -4.08 12.52
CA ASP A 68 8.77 -3.94 13.96
C ASP A 68 10.22 -3.49 14.27
N ASP A 69 11.18 -3.97 13.47
CA ASP A 69 12.61 -3.60 13.59
C ASP A 69 12.92 -2.21 13.03
N GLU A 70 12.15 -1.76 12.02
CA GLU A 70 12.36 -0.47 11.35
C GLU A 70 11.02 0.29 11.25
N PRO A 71 10.58 0.95 12.34
CA PRO A 71 9.31 1.67 12.36
C PRO A 71 9.36 2.96 11.53
N LYS A 72 8.44 3.10 10.58
CA LYS A 72 8.39 4.21 9.59
C LYS A 72 7.17 5.10 9.80
N HIS A 73 7.06 5.71 10.98
CA HIS A 73 5.89 6.53 11.35
C HIS A 73 6.09 8.05 11.20
N TRP A 74 7.16 8.51 10.54
CA TRP A 74 7.52 9.93 10.48
C TRP A 74 6.51 10.84 9.76
N PHE A 75 5.60 10.28 8.96
CA PHE A 75 4.49 11.02 8.33
C PHE A 75 3.12 10.75 8.97
N CYS A 76 3.06 9.92 10.03
CA CYS A 76 1.81 9.60 10.68
C CYS A 76 1.34 10.78 11.55
N PRO A 77 0.03 11.12 11.57
CA PRO A 77 -0.52 12.08 12.52
C PRO A 77 -0.21 11.65 13.96
N LYS A 78 0.16 12.62 14.80
CA LYS A 78 0.49 12.37 16.22
C LYS A 78 -0.78 12.40 17.09
N GLY A 79 -0.73 11.69 18.22
CA GLY A 79 -1.77 11.76 19.25
C GLY A 79 -3.03 10.98 18.90
N LYS A 80 -4.21 11.49 19.30
CA LYS A 80 -5.50 10.80 19.17
C LYS A 80 -5.91 10.46 17.73
N ASN A 81 -5.27 11.09 16.74
CA ASN A 81 -5.53 10.87 15.33
C ASN A 81 -4.49 9.91 14.69
N SER A 82 -3.59 9.32 15.48
CA SER A 82 -2.65 8.28 15.04
C SER A 82 -3.42 7.03 14.60
N TRP A 83 -2.83 6.30 13.65
CA TRP A 83 -3.39 5.05 13.11
C TRP A 83 -2.60 3.83 13.60
#